data_AF-A0A6N2RJF4-F1
#
_entry.id   AF-A0A6N2RJF4-F1
#
_cell.length_a   1.000
_cell.length_b   1.000
_cell.length_c   1.000
_cell.angle_alpha   90.00
_cell.angle_beta   90.00
_cell.angle_gamma   90.00
#
_symmetry.space_group_name_H-M   'P 1'
#
loop_
_entity.id
_entity.type
_entity.pdbx_description
1 polymer ?
#
loop_
_entity_poly.entity_id
_entity_poly.type
_entity_poly.pdbx_seq_one_letter_code
_entity_poly.pdbx_strand_id
1 'polypeptide(L)' 'MATNVTEKDKALQEVIDFLEKEWDAANNASDNPDKGVLKYNFYDGMTTAYEHVINYCRHLLGYSGSMPSEVPNQSEDTK' A
#
# COMPACT_ATOMS: atom_id res chain seq x y z
N MET A 1 24.77 -17.47 8.58
CA MET A 1 23.31 -17.20 8.48
C MET A 1 22.72 -18.23 7.54
N ALA A 2 21.51 -18.73 7.80
CA ALA A 2 20.85 -19.67 6.90
C ALA A 2 20.52 -18.96 5.58
N THR A 3 21.13 -19.40 4.48
CA THR A 3 20.98 -18.83 3.13
C THR A 3 19.51 -18.70 2.70
N ASN A 4 18.68 -19.66 3.11
CA ASN A 4 17.25 -19.69 2.83
C ASN A 4 16.47 -18.50 3.42
N VAL A 5 16.94 -17.93 4.53
CA VAL A 5 16.30 -16.74 5.13
C VAL A 5 16.57 -15.52 4.26
N THR A 6 17.80 -15.38 3.74
CA THR A 6 18.20 -14.25 2.89
C THR A 6 17.53 -14.27 1.53
N GLU A 7 17.33 -15.43 0.91
CA GLU A 7 16.61 -15.55 -0.37
C GLU A 7 15.11 -15.26 -0.21
N LYS A 8 14.48 -15.75 0.87
CA LYS A 8 13.09 -15.40 1.20
C LYS A 8 12.93 -13.90 1.34
N ASP A 9 13.83 -13.26 2.08
CA ASP A 9 13.72 -11.84 2.37
C ASP A 9 13.89 -11.00 1.10
N LYS A 10 14.81 -11.40 0.22
CA LYS A 10 14.97 -10.77 -1.10
C LYS A 10 13.70 -10.89 -1.95
N ALA A 11 13.11 -12.07 -2.02
CA ALA A 11 11.88 -12.28 -2.78
C ALA A 11 10.70 -11.45 -2.23
N LEU A 12 10.58 -11.34 -0.90
CA LEU A 12 9.56 -10.49 -0.28
C LEU A 12 9.79 -9.00 -0.58
N GLN A 13 11.04 -8.55 -0.62
CA GLN A 13 11.37 -7.18 -1.01
C GLN A 13 11.02 -6.91 -2.48
N GLU A 14 11.34 -7.83 -3.40
CA GLU A 14 10.96 -7.69 -4.81
C GLU A 14 9.43 -7.59 -5.01
N VAL A 15 8.65 -8.33 -4.22
CA VAL A 15 7.19 -8.22 -4.21
C VAL A 15 6.72 -6.87 -3.67
N ILE A 16 7.32 -6.36 -2.59
CA ILE A 16 7.00 -5.04 -2.04
C ILE A 16 7.28 -3.96 -3.09
N ASP A 17 8.46 -3.96 -3.69
CA ASP A 17 8.86 -2.95 -4.68
C ASP A 17 7.93 -2.96 -5.91
N PHE A 18 7.51 -4.14 -6.36
CA PHE A 18 6.53 -4.28 -7.44
C PHE A 18 5.17 -3.70 -7.05
N LEU A 19 4.65 -4.05 -5.87
CA LEU A 19 3.34 -3.60 -5.41
C LEU A 19 3.30 -2.11 -5.08
N GLU A 20 4.39 -1.52 -4.58
CA GLU A 20 4.47 -0.07 -4.35
C GLU A 20 4.37 0.69 -5.67
N LYS A 21 4.98 0.18 -6.75
CA LYS A 21 4.86 0.76 -8.09
C LYS A 21 3.44 0.64 -8.65
N GLU A 22 2.79 -0.49 -8.49
CA GLU A 22 1.40 -0.70 -8.94
C GLU A 22 0.41 0.14 -8.11
N TRP A 23 0.66 0.28 -6.80
CA TRP A 23 -0.11 1.15 -5.92
C TRP A 23 -0.01 2.60 -6.37
N ASP A 24 1.19 3.10 -6.65
CA ASP A 24 1.37 4.47 -7.15
C ASP A 24 0.63 4.69 -8.48
N ALA A 25 0.73 3.74 -9.42
CA ALA A 25 -0.02 3.81 -10.67
C ALA A 25 -1.54 3.81 -10.47
N ALA A 26 -2.06 2.97 -9.57
CA ALA A 26 -3.48 2.90 -9.24
C ALA A 26 -3.98 4.16 -8.51
N ASN A 27 -3.17 4.69 -7.59
CA ASN A 27 -3.47 5.90 -6.84
C ASN A 27 -3.51 7.14 -7.75
N ASN A 28 -2.48 7.32 -8.60
CA ASN A 28 -2.47 8.37 -9.64
C ASN A 28 -3.65 8.21 -10.61
N ALA A 29 -4.04 6.98 -10.92
CA ALA A 29 -5.21 6.73 -11.74
C ALA A 29 -6.52 7.07 -11.02
N SER A 30 -6.61 6.96 -9.70
CA SER A 30 -7.80 7.31 -8.92
C SER A 30 -8.04 8.82 -8.81
N ASP A 31 -6.97 9.61 -8.81
CA ASP A 31 -6.99 11.08 -8.62
C ASP A 31 -7.65 11.83 -9.80
N ASN A 32 -7.81 11.19 -10.96
CA ASN A 32 -8.42 11.83 -12.13
C ASN A 32 -9.95 12.03 -11.97
N PRO A 33 -10.45 13.28 -11.83
CA PRO A 33 -11.83 13.58 -11.47
C PRO A 33 -12.88 13.22 -12.54
N ASP A 34 -12.46 12.95 -13.78
CA ASP A 34 -13.33 12.47 -14.88
C ASP A 34 -13.72 10.98 -14.76
N LYS A 35 -13.21 10.26 -13.75
CA LYS A 35 -13.51 8.85 -13.56
C LYS A 35 -14.76 8.71 -12.69
N GLY A 36 -15.89 8.39 -13.32
CA GLY A 36 -17.16 8.13 -12.60
C GLY A 36 -17.01 7.14 -11.44
N VAL A 37 -17.91 7.23 -10.45
CA VAL A 37 -17.85 6.58 -9.12
C VAL A 37 -17.42 5.10 -9.13
N LEU A 38 -17.86 4.30 -10.11
CA LEU A 38 -17.49 2.89 -10.22
C LEU A 38 -15.98 2.68 -10.49
N LYS A 39 -15.37 3.58 -11.25
CA LYS A 39 -13.95 3.53 -11.60
C LYS A 39 -13.09 4.05 -10.44
N TYR A 40 -13.57 5.05 -9.69
CA TYR A 40 -12.95 5.48 -8.44
C TYR A 40 -12.90 4.33 -7.41
N ASN A 41 -14.04 3.67 -7.15
CA ASN A 41 -14.11 2.53 -6.22
C ASN A 41 -13.24 1.34 -6.64
N PHE A 42 -13.04 1.14 -7.94
CA PHE A 42 -12.16 0.07 -8.44
C PHE A 42 -10.69 0.35 -8.11
N TYR A 43 -10.20 1.57 -8.35
CA TYR A 43 -8.81 1.94 -8.03
C TYR A 43 -8.57 1.97 -6.52
N ASP A 44 -9.52 2.46 -5.73
CA ASP A 44 -9.47 2.46 -4.26
C ASP A 44 -9.42 1.03 -3.66
N GLY A 45 -10.19 0.10 -4.23
CA GLY A 45 -10.12 -1.31 -3.86
C GLY A 45 -8.76 -1.94 -4.21
N MET A 46 -8.16 -1.57 -5.35
CA MET A 46 -6.84 -2.07 -5.73
C MET A 46 -5.73 -1.52 -4.84
N THR A 47 -5.72 -0.22 -4.54
CA THR A 47 -4.72 0.39 -3.64
C THR A 47 -4.79 -0.25 -2.25
N THR A 48 -6.00 -0.41 -1.71
CA THR A 48 -6.23 -1.10 -0.42
C THR A 48 -5.69 -2.54 -0.45
N ALA A 49 -5.92 -3.29 -1.52
CA ALA A 49 -5.43 -4.67 -1.65
C ALA A 49 -3.90 -4.73 -1.70
N TYR A 50 -3.25 -3.82 -2.44
CA TYR A 50 -1.80 -3.75 -2.51
C TYR A 50 -1.18 -3.40 -1.15
N GLU A 51 -1.75 -2.44 -0.42
CA GLU A 51 -1.31 -2.10 0.94
C GLU A 51 -1.38 -3.28 1.89
N HIS A 52 -2.46 -4.06 1.85
CA HIS A 52 -2.59 -5.27 2.66
C HIS A 52 -1.48 -6.29 2.40
N VAL A 53 -1.15 -6.53 1.13
CA VAL A 53 -0.11 -7.49 0.75
C VAL A 53 1.28 -6.96 1.12
N ILE A 54 1.56 -5.68 0.88
CA ILE A 54 2.82 -5.03 1.28
C ILE A 54 3.02 -5.16 2.79
N ASN A 55 1.99 -4.87 3.59
CA ASN A 55 2.04 -4.97 5.04
C ASN A 55 2.26 -6.42 5.50
N TYR A 56 1.65 -7.40 4.83
CA TYR A 56 1.90 -8.81 5.12
C TYR A 56 3.34 -9.23 4.78
N CYS A 57 3.88 -8.80 3.64
CA CYS A 57 5.28 -9.04 3.28
C CYS A 57 6.25 -8.41 4.30
N ARG A 58 5.98 -7.17 4.75
CA ARG A 58 6.74 -6.49 5.81
C ARG A 58 6.68 -7.26 7.14
N HIS A 59 5.52 -7.78 7.50
CA HIS A 59 5.37 -8.64 8.68
C HIS A 59 6.23 -9.91 8.57
N LEU A 60 6.24 -10.58 7.41
CA LEU A 60 7.08 -11.76 7.16
C LEU A 60 8.59 -11.47 7.14
N LEU A 61 8.99 -10.22 6.90
CA LEU A 61 10.36 -9.72 7.02
C LEU A 61 10.75 -9.35 8.46
N GLY A 62 9.80 -9.40 9.40
CA GLY A 62 10.03 -8.98 10.78
C GLY A 62 9.95 -7.46 10.99
N TYR A 63 9.49 -6.69 10.00
CA TYR A 63 9.13 -5.29 10.21
C TYR A 63 7.82 -5.23 11.01
N SER A 64 7.91 -5.20 12.34
CA SER A 64 6.78 -4.83 13.20
C SER A 64 6.66 -3.31 13.29
N GLY A 65 6.39 -2.65 12.16
CA GLY A 65 6.10 -1.22 12.12
C GLY A 65 4.60 -1.01 12.33
N SER A 66 4.18 -0.54 13.51
CA SER A 66 2.91 0.16 13.66
C SER A 66 2.86 1.26 12.60
N MET A 67 1.95 1.13 11.63
CA MET A 67 1.59 2.25 10.78
C MET A 67 1.03 3.35 11.71
N PRO A 68 1.61 4.55 11.78
CA PRO A 68 0.89 5.67 12.36
C PRO A 68 -0.29 5.91 11.45
N SER A 69 -1.49 5.68 11.96
CA SER A 69 -2.73 6.13 11.35
C SER A 69 -2.75 7.65 11.39
N GLU A 70 -2.00 8.31 10.51
CA GLU A 70 -2.31 9.68 10.10
C GLU A 70 -3.50 9.61 9.16
N VAL A 71 -4.68 9.42 9.74
CA VAL A 71 -5.89 10.03 9.20
C VAL A 71 -5.75 11.51 9.56
N PRO A 72 -5.60 12.43 8.60
CA PRO A 72 -5.72 13.85 8.90
C PRO A 72 -7.11 14.04 9.50
N ASN A 73 -7.13 14.36 10.79
CA ASN A 73 -8.36 14.67 11.51
C ASN A 73 -9.10 15.76 10.74
N GLN A 74 -10.38 15.49 10.52
CA GLN A 74 -11.31 16.29 9.76
C GLN A 74 -11.19 17.76 10.16
N SER A 75 -11.19 18.62 9.15
CA SER A 75 -11.42 20.05 9.27
C SER A 75 -12.79 20.31 9.90
N GLU A 76 -12.89 20.11 11.21
CA GLU A 76 -13.92 20.75 12.03
C GLU A 76 -13.32 22.04 12.59
N ASP A 77 -13.99 23.13 12.20
CA ASP A 77 -14.02 24.42 12.85
C ASP A 77 -12.81 25.35 12.68
N THR A 78 -12.92 26.24 11.69
CA THR A 78 -12.50 27.63 11.91
C THR A 78 -13.54 28.58 11.32
N LYS A 79 -14.50 28.91 12.19
CA LYS A 79 -15.18 30.21 12.37
C LYS A 79 -16.42 30.56 11.52
#